data_AF-A0A966JBX0-F1
#
_entry.id   AF-A0A966JBX0-F1
#
_cell.length_a   1.000
_cell.length_b   1.000
_cell.length_c   1.000
_cell.angle_alpha   90.00
_cell.angle_beta   90.00
_cell.angle_gamma   90.00
#
_symmetry.space_group_name_H-M   'P 1'
#
loop_
_entity.id
_entity.type
_entity.pdbx_description
1 polymer ?
#
loop_
_entity_poly.entity_id
_entity_poly.type
_entity_poly.pdbx_seq_one_letter_code
_entity_poly.pdbx_strand_id
1 'polypeptide(L)'
;MRGLDFLAAECDGWERRWNYGMAVADGALVGPDVDRVDVVVALGVVAVEGACMNGIITEVHPDELVRLDARERNYDRVDVTDGVRLLEEGPSIADLGRVVTYVPRQVALDIYLDGRDRGRAGIERRYWDLVDGAFDALLPGQGERYRSTTPASDVPVVDANRAGR
;
A
#
# COMPACT_ATOMS: atom_id res chain seq x y z
N MET A 1 -20.64 3.27 1.56
CA MET A 1 -20.00 4.17 2.55
C MET A 1 -20.04 5.57 2.01
N ARG A 2 -20.79 6.45 2.67
CA ARG A 2 -20.67 7.90 2.54
C ARG A 2 -21.01 8.46 3.93
N GLY A 3 -20.07 9.20 4.50
CA GLY A 3 -20.19 9.86 5.80
C GLY A 3 -18.93 9.62 6.62
N LEU A 4 -18.03 10.60 6.70
CA LEU A 4 -16.88 10.69 7.64
C LEU A 4 -15.86 9.52 7.72
N ASP A 5 -16.02 8.41 7.00
CA ASP A 5 -15.18 7.21 7.18
C ASP A 5 -13.71 7.37 6.72
N PHE A 6 -13.46 8.32 5.81
CA PHE A 6 -12.14 8.55 5.20
C PHE A 6 -11.91 10.03 4.96
N LEU A 7 -10.77 10.55 5.41
CA LEU A 7 -10.32 11.91 5.15
C LEU A 7 -9.17 11.87 4.13
N ALA A 8 -9.33 12.53 3.00
CA ALA A 8 -8.24 12.66 2.03
C ALA A 8 -7.09 13.49 2.64
N ALA A 9 -5.86 12.98 2.52
CA ALA A 9 -4.70 13.60 3.15
C ALA A 9 -3.43 13.43 2.31
N GLU A 10 -2.44 14.25 2.61
CA GLU A 10 -1.04 14.04 2.25
C GLU A 10 -0.22 13.70 3.49
N CYS A 11 0.87 12.97 3.29
CA CYS A 11 1.82 12.60 4.32
C CYS A 11 3.25 12.89 3.83
N ASP A 12 3.92 13.85 4.47
CA ASP A 12 5.27 14.29 4.18
C ASP A 12 6.32 13.34 4.81
N GLY A 13 7.46 13.17 4.14
CA GLY A 13 8.56 12.29 4.57
C GLY A 13 8.38 10.81 4.19
N TRP A 14 7.33 10.49 3.43
CA TRP A 14 6.99 9.12 3.05
C TRP A 14 6.74 8.98 1.56
N GLU A 15 7.13 7.84 1.02
CA GLU A 15 6.91 7.46 -0.37
C GLU A 15 6.32 6.06 -0.43
N ARG A 16 5.37 5.84 -1.35
CA ARG A 16 4.86 4.50 -1.64
C ARG A 16 5.84 3.69 -2.46
N ARG A 17 5.93 2.39 -2.20
CA ARG A 17 6.74 1.44 -2.98
C ARG A 17 6.02 0.12 -3.12
N TRP A 18 6.15 -0.52 -4.27
CA TRP A 18 5.75 -1.91 -4.48
C TRP A 18 6.81 -2.85 -3.87
N ASN A 19 6.87 -2.92 -2.55
CA ASN A 19 7.97 -3.57 -1.83
C ASN A 19 7.54 -4.53 -0.72
N TYR A 20 6.24 -4.73 -0.51
CA TYR A 20 5.76 -5.67 0.49
C TYR A 20 5.60 -7.07 -0.12
N GLY A 21 6.49 -8.01 0.25
CA GLY A 21 6.46 -9.38 -0.22
C GLY A 21 5.65 -10.30 0.68
N MET A 22 4.78 -11.13 0.08
CA MET A 22 4.07 -12.21 0.75
C MET A 22 4.18 -13.48 -0.08
N ALA A 23 4.65 -14.57 0.55
CA ALA A 23 4.67 -15.88 -0.12
C ALA A 23 3.25 -16.36 -0.41
N VAL A 24 3.05 -16.89 -1.62
CA VAL A 24 1.78 -17.51 -2.05
C VAL A 24 2.01 -18.95 -2.46
N ALA A 25 0.91 -19.72 -2.55
CA ALA A 25 0.98 -21.08 -3.07
C ALA A 25 1.55 -21.07 -4.50
N ASP A 26 2.37 -22.07 -4.80
CA ASP A 26 2.94 -22.24 -6.13
C ASP A 26 1.86 -22.30 -7.20
N GLY A 27 2.07 -21.56 -8.29
CA GLY A 27 1.13 -21.48 -9.40
C GLY A 27 -0.15 -20.72 -9.09
N ALA A 28 -0.28 -20.03 -7.94
CA ALA A 28 -1.46 -19.21 -7.64
C ALA A 28 -1.60 -18.01 -8.59
N LEU A 29 -0.47 -17.48 -9.08
CA LEU A 29 -0.39 -16.32 -9.96
C LEU A 29 0.49 -16.67 -11.18
N VAL A 30 0.10 -16.19 -12.36
CA VAL A 30 0.80 -16.41 -13.63
C VAL A 30 0.73 -15.13 -14.47
N GLY A 31 1.78 -14.85 -15.24
CA GLY A 31 1.82 -13.69 -16.13
C GLY A 31 2.32 -14.06 -17.53
N PRO A 32 2.08 -13.22 -18.54
CA PRO A 32 2.63 -13.45 -19.88
C PRO A 32 4.16 -13.46 -19.89
N ASP A 33 4.78 -12.74 -18.96
CA ASP A 33 6.25 -12.59 -18.84
C ASP A 33 6.84 -13.43 -17.70
N VAL A 34 6.00 -14.15 -16.94
CA VAL A 34 6.42 -14.95 -15.77
C VAL A 34 5.62 -16.24 -15.68
N ASP A 35 6.29 -17.36 -15.94
CA ASP A 35 5.69 -18.70 -15.94
C ASP A 35 5.23 -19.16 -14.55
N ARG A 36 5.76 -18.54 -13.48
CA ARG A 36 5.50 -18.92 -12.09
C ARG A 36 5.79 -17.77 -11.12
N VAL A 37 4.79 -17.41 -10.32
CA VAL A 37 4.93 -16.48 -9.20
C VAL A 37 4.73 -17.22 -7.88
N ASP A 38 5.71 -17.13 -6.98
CA ASP A 38 5.63 -17.66 -5.60
C ASP A 38 5.63 -16.55 -4.54
N VAL A 39 5.77 -15.28 -4.95
CA VAL A 39 5.66 -14.09 -4.09
C VAL A 39 4.67 -13.09 -4.70
N VAL A 40 3.59 -12.77 -3.99
CA VAL A 40 2.75 -11.61 -4.32
C VAL A 40 3.35 -10.35 -3.71
N VAL A 41 3.36 -9.27 -4.48
CA VAL A 41 3.84 -7.96 -4.04
C VAL A 41 2.67 -7.01 -3.84
N ALA A 42 2.63 -6.37 -2.67
CA ALA A 42 1.67 -5.34 -2.33
C ALA A 42 2.35 -3.97 -2.15
N LEU A 43 1.52 -2.93 -2.09
CA LEU A 43 1.97 -1.56 -1.90
C LEU A 43 2.33 -1.34 -0.42
N GLY A 44 3.57 -0.98 -0.17
CA GLY A 44 4.07 -0.52 1.12
C GLY A 44 4.47 0.96 1.05
N VAL A 45 5.10 1.42 2.13
CA VAL A 45 5.65 2.78 2.24
C VAL A 45 7.06 2.74 2.81
N VAL A 46 7.86 3.74 2.50
CA VAL A 46 9.23 3.92 3.00
C VAL A 46 9.45 5.38 3.38
N ALA A 47 10.26 5.61 4.41
CA ALA A 47 10.68 6.96 4.77
C ALA A 47 11.66 7.48 3.72
N VAL A 48 11.35 8.64 3.14
CA VAL A 48 12.18 9.32 2.13
C VAL A 48 12.09 10.81 2.40
N GLU A 49 13.24 11.43 2.70
CA GLU A 49 13.32 12.87 2.96
C GLU A 49 12.85 13.67 1.72
N GLY A 50 11.97 14.64 1.96
CA GLY A 50 11.40 15.47 0.89
C GLY A 50 10.32 14.79 0.04
N ALA A 51 10.02 13.51 0.26
CA ALA A 51 8.88 12.86 -0.37
C ALA A 51 7.55 13.30 0.27
N CYS A 52 6.48 13.17 -0.50
CA CYS A 52 5.12 13.45 -0.04
C CYS A 52 4.16 12.54 -0.81
N MET A 53 3.31 11.83 -0.08
CA MET A 53 2.39 10.86 -0.65
C MET A 53 0.93 11.21 -0.27
N ASN A 54 0.00 11.15 -1.22
CA ASN A 54 -1.43 11.36 -0.98
C ASN A 54 -2.15 10.07 -0.53
N GLY A 55 -3.27 10.14 0.17
CA GLY A 55 -3.96 8.95 0.65
C GLY A 55 -5.19 9.30 1.45
N ILE A 56 -5.55 8.39 2.36
CA ILE A 56 -6.69 8.55 3.26
C ILE A 56 -6.26 8.29 4.70
N ILE A 57 -6.90 9.02 5.61
CA ILE A 57 -6.93 8.71 7.04
C ILE A 57 -8.28 8.08 7.33
N THR A 58 -8.32 7.03 8.15
CA THR A 58 -9.55 6.45 8.65
C THR A 58 -9.49 6.36 10.15
N GLU A 59 -10.57 6.75 10.81
CA GLU A 59 -10.69 6.62 12.26
C GLU A 59 -10.99 5.15 12.59
N VAL A 60 -10.27 4.60 13.57
CA VAL A 60 -10.46 3.22 14.02
C VAL A 60 -10.59 3.18 15.53
N HIS A 61 -11.45 2.31 16.04
CA HIS A 61 -11.52 2.07 17.48
C HIS A 61 -10.19 1.42 17.95
N PRO A 62 -9.71 1.70 19.18
CA PRO A 62 -8.49 1.07 19.71
C PRO A 62 -8.50 -0.47 19.61
N ASP A 63 -9.64 -1.12 19.80
CA ASP A 63 -9.76 -2.58 19.65
C ASP A 63 -9.65 -3.05 18.19
N GLU A 64 -10.05 -2.22 17.23
CA GLU A 64 -9.84 -2.50 15.80
C GLU A 64 -8.37 -2.33 15.43
N LEU A 65 -7.68 -1.36 16.05
CA LEU A 65 -6.25 -1.18 15.88
C LEU A 65 -5.45 -2.42 16.31
N VAL A 66 -5.85 -3.09 17.41
CA VAL A 66 -5.23 -4.37 17.82
C VAL A 66 -5.46 -5.47 16.77
N ARG A 67 -6.64 -5.50 16.14
CA ARG A 67 -6.93 -6.46 15.06
C ARG A 67 -6.13 -6.15 13.80
N LEU A 68 -5.94 -4.87 13.49
CA LEU A 68 -5.07 -4.41 12.40
C LEU A 68 -3.62 -4.81 12.69
N ASP A 69 -3.10 -4.55 13.89
CA ASP A 69 -1.74 -4.95 14.28
C ASP A 69 -1.52 -6.47 14.11
N ALA A 70 -2.52 -7.29 14.46
CA ALA A 70 -2.45 -8.74 14.29
C ALA A 70 -2.49 -9.18 12.80
N ARG A 71 -3.28 -8.48 11.97
CA ARG A 71 -3.37 -8.73 10.53
C ARG A 71 -2.11 -8.27 9.80
N GLU A 72 -1.60 -7.10 10.16
CA GLU A 72 -0.42 -6.44 9.60
C GLU A 72 0.87 -6.90 10.31
N ARG A 73 0.96 -8.17 10.71
CA ARG A 73 2.07 -8.75 11.52
C ARG A 73 3.48 -8.51 10.97
N ASN A 74 3.60 -8.23 9.68
CA ASN A 74 4.87 -7.97 9.00
C ASN A 74 5.05 -6.47 8.68
N TYR A 75 4.36 -5.59 9.41
CA TYR A 75 4.55 -4.16 9.37
C TYR A 75 4.93 -3.63 10.76
N ASP A 76 5.70 -2.54 10.77
CA ASP A 76 5.89 -1.70 11.93
C ASP A 76 4.92 -0.52 11.89
N ARG A 77 4.27 -0.27 13.01
CA ARG A 77 3.38 0.88 13.17
C ARG A 77 4.22 2.11 13.51
N VAL A 78 4.16 3.12 12.65
CA VAL A 78 4.92 4.36 12.79
C VAL A 78 3.98 5.53 12.97
N ASP A 79 4.31 6.42 13.89
CA ASP A 79 3.61 7.69 14.09
C ASP A 79 3.95 8.65 12.95
N VAL A 80 2.93 9.18 12.30
CA VAL A 80 3.09 10.14 11.19
C VAL A 80 2.31 11.42 11.43
N THR A 81 1.79 11.62 12.65
CA THR A 81 0.87 12.72 12.99
C THR A 81 1.36 14.08 12.50
N ASP A 82 2.64 14.40 12.73
CA ASP A 82 3.23 15.69 12.37
C ASP A 82 3.47 15.88 10.86
N GLY A 83 3.46 14.81 10.08
CA GLY A 83 3.66 14.84 8.63
C GLY A 83 2.37 14.92 7.83
N VAL A 84 1.21 14.90 8.48
CA VAL A 84 -0.09 14.75 7.80
C VAL A 84 -0.78 16.09 7.57
N ARG A 85 -1.33 16.27 6.36
CA ARG A 85 -2.13 17.45 5.97
C ARG A 85 -3.41 17.00 5.29
N LEU A 86 -4.57 17.49 5.72
CA LEU A 86 -5.84 17.20 5.05
C LEU A 86 -5.93 17.93 3.72
N LEU A 87 -6.55 17.29 2.72
CA LEU A 87 -6.74 17.83 1.37
C LEU A 87 -8.09 18.54 1.20
N GLU A 88 -9.00 18.37 2.15
CA GLU A 88 -10.32 18.99 2.19
C GLU A 88 -10.52 19.69 3.53
N GLU A 89 -11.49 20.62 3.58
CA GLU A 89 -11.92 21.21 4.84
C GLU A 89 -12.45 20.12 5.78
N GLY A 90 -12.02 20.15 7.04
CA GLY A 90 -12.31 19.08 7.98
C GLY A 90 -11.83 19.40 9.40
N PRO A 91 -11.85 18.41 10.31
CA PRO A 91 -11.24 18.55 11.64
C PRO A 91 -9.76 18.91 11.51
N SER A 92 -9.22 19.63 12.49
CA SER A 92 -7.77 19.83 12.51
C SER A 92 -7.07 18.49 12.78
N ILE A 93 -5.81 18.33 12.36
CA ILE A 93 -5.03 17.12 12.70
C ILE A 93 -4.96 16.92 14.22
N ALA A 94 -4.94 18.02 15.00
CA ALA A 94 -4.99 17.96 16.46
C ALA A 94 -6.29 17.33 16.99
N ASP A 95 -7.40 17.45 16.27
CA ASP A 95 -8.69 16.85 16.63
C ASP A 95 -8.77 15.36 16.26
N LEU A 96 -7.95 14.91 15.28
CA LEU A 96 -7.86 13.49 14.88
C LEU A 96 -7.04 12.64 15.86
N GLY A 97 -6.30 13.28 16.77
CA GLY A 97 -5.37 12.60 17.64
C GLY A 97 -4.19 12.00 16.88
N ARG A 98 -3.78 10.79 17.27
CA ARG A 98 -2.57 10.15 16.73
C ARG A 98 -2.86 9.49 15.38
N VAL A 99 -2.13 9.90 14.34
CA VAL A 99 -2.17 9.25 13.03
C VAL A 99 -0.97 8.30 12.89
N VAL A 100 -1.25 7.07 12.49
CA VAL A 100 -0.24 6.02 12.31
C VAL A 100 -0.30 5.44 10.91
N THR A 101 0.86 5.02 10.39
CA THR A 101 0.97 4.22 9.17
C THR A 101 1.66 2.90 9.45
N TYR A 102 1.55 1.96 8.52
CA TYR A 102 2.18 0.64 8.58
C TYR A 102 3.32 0.56 7.55
N VAL A 103 4.54 0.36 8.03
CA VAL A 103 5.77 0.28 7.22
C VAL A 103 6.21 -1.18 7.13
N PRO A 104 6.47 -1.74 5.93
CA PRO A 104 6.92 -3.12 5.80
C PRO A 104 8.15 -3.41 6.68
N ARG A 105 8.07 -4.48 7.47
CA ARG A 105 9.22 -5.00 8.21
C ARG A 105 10.24 -5.60 7.26
N GLN A 106 11.48 -5.70 7.73
CA GLN A 106 12.57 -6.32 6.98
C GLN A 106 12.21 -7.71 6.43
N VAL A 107 11.48 -8.54 7.19
CA VAL A 107 11.05 -9.86 6.72
C VAL A 107 10.18 -9.81 5.46
N ALA A 108 9.28 -8.82 5.33
CA ALA A 108 8.46 -8.66 4.12
C ALA A 108 9.28 -8.10 2.96
N LEU A 109 10.24 -7.22 3.25
CA LEU A 109 11.18 -6.70 2.27
C LEU A 109 12.08 -7.82 1.72
N ASP A 110 12.60 -8.69 2.58
CA ASP A 110 13.47 -9.81 2.19
C ASP A 110 12.73 -10.79 1.28
N ILE A 111 11.46 -11.11 1.59
CA ILE A 111 10.60 -11.94 0.74
C ILE A 111 10.41 -11.30 -0.64
N TYR A 112 10.16 -9.98 -0.67
CA TYR A 112 10.01 -9.25 -1.92
C TYR A 112 11.31 -9.24 -2.74
N LEU A 113 12.44 -8.90 -2.12
CA LEU A 113 13.74 -8.81 -2.78
C LEU A 113 14.16 -10.17 -3.36
N ASP A 114 14.05 -11.25 -2.57
CA ASP A 114 14.34 -12.61 -3.05
C ASP A 114 13.41 -13.03 -4.20
N GLY A 115 12.10 -12.79 -4.08
CA GLY A 115 11.14 -13.11 -5.12
C GLY A 115 11.40 -12.33 -6.42
N ARG A 116 11.70 -11.03 -6.32
CA ARG A 116 12.05 -10.17 -7.45
C ARG A 116 13.32 -10.66 -8.12
N ASP A 117 14.39 -10.88 -7.35
CA ASP A 117 15.71 -11.23 -7.88
C ASP A 117 15.70 -12.61 -8.55
N ARG A 118 14.81 -13.52 -8.13
CA ARG A 118 14.54 -14.81 -8.79
C ARG A 118 13.60 -14.73 -9.99
N GLY A 119 13.01 -13.56 -10.27
CA GLY A 119 12.00 -13.38 -11.32
C GLY A 119 10.67 -14.11 -11.02
N ARG A 120 10.32 -14.26 -9.73
CA ARG A 120 9.14 -15.00 -9.25
C ARG A 120 8.21 -14.16 -8.36
N ALA A 121 8.42 -12.85 -8.32
CA ALA A 121 7.52 -11.90 -7.70
C ALA A 121 6.59 -11.27 -8.74
N GLY A 122 5.35 -10.97 -8.34
CA GLY A 122 4.40 -10.27 -9.19
C GLY A 122 3.31 -9.56 -8.38
N ILE A 123 2.73 -8.51 -8.97
CA ILE A 123 1.59 -7.79 -8.40
C ILE A 123 0.32 -8.36 -9.04
N GLU A 124 -0.65 -8.81 -8.24
CA GLU A 124 -1.92 -9.27 -8.80
C GLU A 124 -2.66 -8.12 -9.49
N ARG A 125 -3.05 -8.31 -10.77
CA ARG A 125 -3.75 -7.30 -11.59
C ARG A 125 -4.97 -6.72 -10.90
N ARG A 126 -5.77 -7.58 -10.24
CA ARG A 126 -6.94 -7.12 -9.48
C ARG A 126 -6.56 -6.12 -8.39
N TYR A 127 -5.47 -6.35 -7.68
CA TYR A 127 -4.99 -5.45 -6.63
C TYR A 127 -4.42 -4.16 -7.23
N TRP A 128 -3.64 -4.28 -8.31
CA TRP A 128 -3.14 -3.14 -9.08
C TRP A 128 -4.28 -2.20 -9.50
N ASP A 129 -5.30 -2.74 -10.19
CA ASP A 129 -6.44 -1.97 -10.71
C ASP A 129 -7.28 -1.37 -9.57
N LEU A 130 -7.43 -2.09 -8.45
CA LEU A 130 -8.13 -1.60 -7.27
C LEU A 130 -7.42 -0.37 -6.69
N VAL A 131 -6.10 -0.42 -6.52
CA VAL A 131 -5.31 0.67 -5.94
C VAL A 131 -5.33 1.88 -6.88
N ASP A 132 -5.02 1.69 -8.16
CA ASP A 132 -4.99 2.79 -9.14
C ASP A 132 -6.38 3.45 -9.26
N GLY A 133 -7.43 2.65 -9.38
CA GLY A 133 -8.81 3.15 -9.43
C GLY A 133 -9.27 3.84 -8.15
N ALA A 134 -8.79 3.42 -6.97
CA ALA A 134 -9.12 4.08 -5.71
C ALA A 134 -8.55 5.52 -5.64
N PHE A 135 -7.35 5.74 -6.16
CA PHE A 135 -6.76 7.08 -6.22
C PHE A 135 -7.41 7.97 -7.27
N ASP A 136 -7.82 7.42 -8.41
CA ASP A 136 -8.63 8.15 -9.39
C ASP A 136 -9.99 8.58 -8.82
N ALA A 137 -10.58 7.76 -7.93
CA ALA A 137 -11.85 8.04 -7.28
C ALA A 137 -11.75 8.92 -6.03
N LEU A 138 -10.54 9.24 -5.54
CA LEU A 138 -10.35 9.97 -4.28
C LEU A 138 -10.84 11.42 -4.36
N LEU A 139 -10.13 12.25 -5.12
CA LEU A 139 -10.48 13.65 -5.43
C LEU A 139 -9.89 14.02 -6.80
N PRO A 140 -10.36 15.12 -7.45
CA PRO A 140 -9.77 15.59 -8.70
C PRO A 140 -8.24 15.75 -8.60
N GLY A 141 -7.52 15.17 -9.56
CA GLY A 141 -6.06 15.21 -9.63
C GLY A 141 -5.32 14.21 -8.73
N GLN A 142 -6.00 13.50 -7.81
CA GLN A 142 -5.32 12.59 -6.88
C GLN A 142 -4.78 11.32 -7.52
N GLY A 143 -5.38 10.85 -8.62
CA GLY A 143 -4.82 9.76 -9.43
C GLY A 143 -3.50 10.15 -10.10
N GLU A 144 -3.41 11.35 -10.67
CA GLU A 144 -2.16 11.88 -11.23
C GLU A 144 -1.10 12.10 -10.13
N ARG A 145 -1.52 12.63 -8.98
CA ARG A 145 -0.65 12.75 -7.80
C ARG A 145 -0.12 11.39 -7.36
N TYR A 146 -0.98 10.37 -7.29
CA TYR A 146 -0.60 9.00 -6.95
C TYR A 146 0.44 8.47 -7.93
N ARG A 147 0.18 8.55 -9.23
CA ARG A 147 1.10 8.04 -10.28
C ARG A 147 2.43 8.81 -10.34
N SER A 148 2.43 10.12 -10.08
CA SER A 148 3.66 10.94 -10.09
C SER A 148 4.52 10.78 -8.84
N THR A 149 3.95 10.34 -7.71
CA THR A 149 4.65 10.16 -6.43
C THR A 149 4.84 8.68 -6.03
N THR A 150 4.40 7.75 -6.89
CA THR A 150 4.62 6.31 -6.72
C THR A 150 5.52 5.84 -7.84
N PRO A 151 6.77 5.46 -7.54
CA PRO A 151 7.67 4.89 -8.53
C PRO A 151 7.07 3.65 -9.21
N ALA A 152 7.39 3.47 -10.48
CA ALA A 152 6.98 2.29 -11.24
C ALA A 152 7.44 1.00 -10.54
N SER A 153 6.64 -0.07 -10.65
CA SER A 153 7.03 -1.37 -10.12
C SER A 153 8.23 -1.94 -10.89
N ASP A 154 9.12 -2.60 -10.18
CA ASP A 154 10.23 -3.38 -10.76
C ASP A 154 9.90 -4.86 -10.91
N VAL A 155 8.66 -5.23 -10.59
CA VAL A 155 8.06 -6.56 -10.79
C VAL A 155 6.85 -6.44 -11.73
N PRO A 156 6.51 -7.50 -12.48
CA PRO A 156 5.38 -7.48 -13.41
C PRO A 156 4.02 -7.54 -12.72
N VAL A 157 3.01 -7.02 -13.41
CA VAL A 157 1.60 -7.20 -13.05
C VAL A 157 1.10 -8.50 -13.68
N VAL A 158 0.62 -9.42 -12.85
CA VAL A 158 0.27 -10.80 -13.20
C VAL A 158 -1.20 -11.10 -12.90
N ASP A 159 -1.73 -12.16 -13.51
CA ASP A 159 -3.12 -12.58 -13.34
C ASP A 159 -3.23 -13.77 -12.37
N ALA A 160 -4.40 -13.88 -11.71
CA ALA A 160 -4.70 -15.07 -10.93
C ALA A 160 -4.75 -16.30 -11.84
N ASN A 161 -4.08 -17.38 -11.44
CA ASN A 161 -4.13 -18.62 -12.18
C ASN A 161 -5.51 -19.25 -12.04
N ARG A 162 -6.28 -19.26 -13.13
CA ARG A 162 -7.62 -19.86 -13.17
C ARG A 162 -7.60 -21.34 -13.55
N ALA A 163 -6.45 -21.91 -13.91
CA ALA A 163 -6.33 -23.30 -14.39
C ALA A 163 -6.34 -24.36 -13.26
N GLY A 164 -6.55 -23.96 -12.00
CA GLY A 164 -6.58 -24.84 -10.82
C GLY A 164 -7.90 -24.86 -10.05
N ARG A 165 -9.03 -24.47 -10.65
CA ARG A 165 -10.38 -24.64 -10.09
C ARG A 165 -11.17 -25.69 -10.87
#